data_AF-A0A1D7W1I4-F1
#
_entry.id   AF-A0A1D7W1I4-F1
#
_cell.length_a   1.000
_cell.length_b   1.000
_cell.length_c   1.000
_cell.angle_alpha   90.00
_cell.angle_beta   90.00
_cell.angle_gamma   90.00
#
_symmetry.space_group_name_H-M   'P 1'
#
loop_
_entity.id
_entity.type
_entity.pdbx_description
1 polymer ?
#
loop_
_entity_poly.entity_id
_entity_poly.type
_entity_poly.pdbx_seq_one_letter_code
_entity_poly.pdbx_strand_id
1 'polypeptide(L)'
;MAEIELADTGATNAPDLREVLSALGLTDLSQRHPLALSGGQQQRLVVAACVAGRRIVVFGEPSSGVDRRHLTSIAEEIRAVAAGAVVLLISDDEYRLALAADAELTLCALD
;
A
#
# COMPACT_ATOMS: atom_id res chain seq x y z
N MET A 1 8.99 -10.05 4.30
CA MET A 1 8.99 -8.66 3.79
C MET A 1 7.62 -8.44 3.19
N ALA A 2 6.98 -7.29 3.43
CA ALA A 2 5.73 -6.95 2.77
C ALA A 2 5.94 -6.87 1.25
N GLU A 3 5.16 -7.62 0.47
CA GLU A 3 5.16 -7.48 -0.98
C GLU A 3 4.00 -6.56 -1.36
N ILE A 4 4.34 -5.46 -2.01
CA ILE A 4 3.38 -4.47 -2.48
C ILE A 4 3.39 -4.55 -3.98
N GLU A 5 2.34 -5.13 -4.53
CA GLU A 5 2.17 -5.26 -5.96
C GLU A 5 1.18 -4.20 -6.42
N LEU A 6 1.63 -3.37 -7.34
CA LEU A 6 0.86 -2.23 -7.80
C LEU A 6 0.41 -2.52 -9.23
N ALA A 7 -0.89 -2.71 -9.43
CA ALA A 7 -1.48 -3.01 -10.73
C ALA A 7 -1.96 -1.71 -11.42
N ASP A 8 -1.51 -1.46 -12.64
CA ASP A 8 -2.06 -0.39 -13.47
C ASP A 8 -3.28 -0.90 -14.22
N THR A 9 -4.42 -0.27 -14.02
CA THR A 9 -5.65 -0.57 -14.76
C THR A 9 -5.90 0.44 -15.89
N GLY A 10 -4.99 1.39 -16.16
CA GLY A 10 -5.12 2.36 -17.26
C GLY A 10 -5.99 3.57 -16.93
N ALA A 11 -5.83 4.16 -15.73
CA ALA A 11 -6.57 5.37 -15.38
C ALA A 11 -6.16 6.56 -16.28
N THR A 12 -7.13 7.23 -16.89
CA THR A 12 -6.89 8.35 -17.83
C THR A 12 -6.56 9.68 -17.12
N ASN A 13 -6.52 9.70 -15.78
CA ASN A 13 -6.33 10.92 -15.00
C ASN A 13 -5.39 10.67 -13.79
N ALA A 14 -4.18 10.19 -14.06
CA ALA A 14 -3.16 10.05 -13.04
C ALA A 14 -2.74 11.46 -12.52
N PRO A 15 -2.61 11.65 -11.20
CA PRO A 15 -2.12 12.91 -10.64
C PRO A 15 -0.68 13.16 -11.06
N ASP A 16 -0.26 14.43 -11.06
CA ASP A 16 1.12 14.80 -11.39
C ASP A 16 2.06 14.16 -10.35
N LEU A 17 2.92 13.26 -10.82
CA LEU A 17 3.90 12.56 -10.00
C LEU A 17 4.80 13.52 -9.22
N ARG A 18 5.11 14.70 -9.78
CA ARG A 18 5.93 15.71 -9.10
C ARG A 18 5.21 16.32 -7.90
N GLU A 19 3.90 16.54 -8.02
CA GLU A 19 3.08 17.04 -6.92
C GLU A 19 2.99 15.99 -5.80
N VAL A 20 2.79 14.71 -6.16
CA VAL A 20 2.77 13.60 -5.21
C VAL A 20 4.10 13.47 -4.45
N LEU A 21 5.22 13.48 -5.18
CA LEU A 21 6.55 13.40 -4.56
C LEU A 21 6.85 14.62 -3.68
N SER A 22 6.41 15.81 -4.08
CA SER A 22 6.54 17.03 -3.30
C SER A 22 5.74 16.97 -2.00
N ALA A 23 4.46 16.58 -2.08
CA ALA A 23 3.57 16.46 -0.93
C ALA A 23 4.10 15.47 0.13
N LEU A 24 4.81 14.43 -0.32
CA LEU A 24 5.40 13.41 0.55
C LEU A 24 6.86 13.72 0.93
N GLY A 25 7.42 14.85 0.52
CA GLY A 25 8.80 15.25 0.83
C GLY A 25 9.85 14.29 0.24
N LEU A 26 9.62 13.81 -0.97
CA LEU A 26 10.46 12.86 -1.70
C LEU A 26 11.09 13.44 -2.98
N THR A 27 10.84 14.71 -3.31
CA THR A 27 11.32 15.36 -4.55
C THR A 27 12.81 15.15 -4.80
N ASP A 28 13.64 15.45 -3.80
CA ASP A 28 15.11 15.36 -3.89
C ASP A 28 15.63 13.91 -3.89
N LEU A 29 14.74 12.95 -3.65
CA LEU A 29 15.03 11.52 -3.59
C LEU A 29 14.57 10.80 -4.87
N SER A 30 13.93 11.50 -5.81
CA SER A 30 13.33 10.94 -7.03
C SER A 30 14.30 10.15 -7.92
N GLN A 31 15.60 10.44 -7.84
CA GLN A 31 16.65 9.74 -8.60
C GLN A 31 17.41 8.69 -7.77
N ARG A 32 17.08 8.53 -6.48
CA ARG A 32 17.74 7.54 -5.63
C ARG A 32 17.13 6.17 -5.83
N HIS A 33 17.98 5.15 -5.75
CA HIS A 33 17.51 3.77 -5.74
C HIS A 33 16.58 3.54 -4.52
N PRO A 34 15.40 2.90 -4.66
CA PRO A 34 14.44 2.71 -3.56
C PRO A 34 15.03 2.03 -2.32
N LEU A 35 15.93 1.06 -2.51
CA LEU A 35 16.61 0.36 -1.41
C LEU A 35 17.65 1.22 -0.66
N ALA A 36 18.03 2.39 -1.20
CA ALA A 36 18.94 3.32 -0.55
C ALA A 36 18.22 4.39 0.31
N LEU A 37 16.88 4.31 0.38
CA LEU A 37 16.05 5.19 1.20
C LEU A 37 15.99 4.71 2.65
N SER A 38 15.82 5.62 3.60
CA SER A 38 15.53 5.25 5.00
C SER A 38 14.15 4.57 5.10
N GLY A 39 13.90 3.80 6.17
CA GLY A 39 12.61 3.09 6.33
C GLY A 39 11.38 4.00 6.21
N GLY A 40 11.40 5.17 6.84
CA GLY A 40 10.31 6.16 6.71
C GLY A 40 10.23 6.84 5.34
N GLN A 41 11.31 6.85 4.55
CA GLN A 41 11.28 7.29 3.15
C GLN A 41 10.70 6.19 2.25
N GLN A 42 11.02 4.92 2.51
CA GLN A 42 10.44 3.78 1.80
C GLN A 42 8.92 3.69 2.03
N GLN A 43 8.46 3.88 3.27
CA GLN A 43 7.03 3.94 3.58
C GLN A 43 6.32 5.06 2.80
N ARG A 44 6.88 6.27 2.78
CA ARG A 44 6.31 7.38 1.99
C ARG A 44 6.35 7.11 0.48
N LEU A 45 7.39 6.44 -0.03
CA LEU A 45 7.48 6.07 -1.44
C LEU A 45 6.40 5.06 -1.84
N VAL A 46 6.07 4.12 -0.97
CA VAL A 46 4.95 3.19 -1.15
C VAL A 46 3.63 3.95 -1.27
N VAL A 47 3.38 4.90 -0.36
CA VAL A 47 2.19 5.76 -0.42
C VAL A 47 2.14 6.54 -1.74
N ALA A 48 3.28 7.15 -2.14
CA ALA A 48 3.40 7.86 -3.41
C ALA A 48 3.00 6.99 -4.62
N ALA A 49 3.44 5.74 -4.63
CA ALA A 49 3.18 4.81 -5.70
C ALA A 49 1.72 4.32 -5.74
N CYS A 50 1.03 4.30 -4.59
CA CYS A 50 -0.40 4.01 -4.51
C CYS A 50 -1.24 5.17 -5.03
N VAL A 51 -0.91 6.40 -4.63
CA VAL A 51 -1.71 7.59 -4.96
C VAL A 51 -1.43 8.15 -6.37
N ALA A 52 -0.36 7.73 -7.04
CA ALA A 52 0.01 8.16 -8.41
C ALA A 52 -0.94 7.66 -9.53
N GLY A 53 -2.24 7.51 -9.24
CA GLY A 53 -3.28 7.21 -10.24
C GLY A 53 -3.61 5.73 -10.40
N ARG A 54 -3.18 4.88 -9.45
CA ARG A 54 -3.50 3.45 -9.50
C ARG A 54 -4.90 3.22 -8.96
N ARG A 55 -5.77 2.65 -9.79
CA ARG A 55 -7.14 2.28 -9.36
C ARG A 55 -7.14 1.07 -8.45
N ILE A 56 -6.09 0.24 -8.49
CA ILE A 56 -5.99 -1.01 -7.73
C ILE A 56 -4.59 -1.11 -7.11
N VAL A 57 -4.55 -1.34 -5.80
CA VAL A 57 -3.32 -1.62 -5.02
C VAL A 57 -3.46 -2.99 -4.39
N VAL A 58 -2.43 -3.84 -4.49
CA VAL A 58 -2.42 -5.17 -3.87
C VAL A 58 -1.37 -5.20 -2.78
N PHE A 59 -1.80 -5.49 -1.55
CA PHE A 59 -0.91 -5.73 -0.42
C PHE A 59 -0.87 -7.23 -0.12
N GLY A 60 0.29 -7.86 -0.36
CA GLY A 60 0.58 -9.23 0.05
C GLY A 60 1.28 -9.23 1.40
N GLU A 61 0.58 -9.72 2.42
CA GLU A 61 1.07 -9.83 3.80
C GLU A 61 1.81 -8.58 4.33
N PRO A 62 1.17 -7.40 4.33
CA PRO A 62 1.83 -6.13 4.58
C PRO A 62 2.36 -5.95 6.01
N SER A 63 1.90 -6.77 6.95
CA SER A 63 2.28 -6.70 8.36
C SER A 63 2.92 -7.99 8.89
N SER A 64 3.43 -8.86 8.00
CA SER A 64 4.16 -10.06 8.42
C SER A 64 5.41 -9.68 9.23
N GLY A 65 5.56 -10.30 10.41
CA GLY A 65 6.66 -10.03 11.34
C GLY A 65 6.51 -8.75 12.17
N VAL A 66 5.37 -8.06 12.10
CA VAL A 66 5.07 -6.87 12.89
C VAL A 66 4.33 -7.25 14.19
N ASP A 67 4.70 -6.61 15.30
CA ASP A 67 4.01 -6.77 16.60
C ASP A 67 2.54 -6.33 16.49
N ARG A 68 1.63 -7.08 17.12
CA ARG A 68 0.19 -6.78 17.22
C ARG A 68 -0.13 -5.33 17.57
N ARG A 69 0.69 -4.68 18.42
CA ARG A 69 0.50 -3.28 18.82
C ARG A 69 0.57 -2.28 17.67
N HIS A 70 1.26 -2.62 16.58
CA HIS A 70 1.42 -1.76 15.41
C HIS A 70 0.49 -2.12 14.26
N LEU A 71 -0.29 -3.22 14.37
CA LEU A 71 -1.21 -3.65 13.32
C LEU A 71 -2.31 -2.61 13.04
N THR A 72 -2.80 -1.93 14.08
CA THR A 72 -3.79 -0.86 13.92
C THR A 72 -3.26 0.28 13.05
N SER A 73 -2.02 0.72 13.26
CA SER A 73 -1.41 1.78 12.47
C SER A 73 -1.23 1.36 11.01
N ILE A 74 -0.84 0.11 10.75
CA ILE A 74 -0.77 -0.41 9.38
C ILE A 74 -2.16 -0.44 8.74
N ALA A 75 -3.20 -0.86 9.47
CA ALA A 75 -4.56 -0.87 8.97
C ALA A 75 -5.07 0.54 8.63
N GLU A 76 -4.73 1.56 9.44
CA GLU A 76 -5.05 2.96 9.17
C GLU A 76 -4.41 3.46 7.86
N GLU A 77 -3.13 3.13 7.63
CA GLU A 77 -2.43 3.48 6.38
C GLU A 77 -3.07 2.79 5.15
N ILE A 78 -3.44 1.51 5.29
CA ILE A 78 -4.14 0.77 4.23
C ILE A 78 -5.49 1.43 3.91
N ARG A 79 -6.25 1.83 4.94
CA ARG A 79 -7.52 2.56 4.76
C ARG A 79 -7.32 3.94 4.13
N ALA A 80 -6.25 4.64 4.46
CA ALA A 80 -5.91 5.92 3.84
C ALA A 80 -5.64 5.76 2.34
N VAL A 81 -4.96 4.67 1.93
CA VAL A 81 -4.80 4.33 0.51
C VAL A 81 -6.15 3.99 -0.14
N ALA A 82 -7.01 3.23 0.55
CA ALA A 82 -8.33 2.84 0.06
C ALA A 82 -9.28 4.04 -0.17
N ALA A 83 -9.02 5.21 0.44
CA ALA A 83 -9.80 6.42 0.19
C ALA A 83 -9.68 6.94 -1.27
N GLY A 84 -8.64 6.54 -2.00
CA GLY A 84 -8.40 6.95 -3.39
C GLY A 84 -8.24 5.81 -4.40
N ALA A 85 -8.27 4.55 -3.95
CA ALA A 85 -8.03 3.37 -4.77
C ALA A 85 -8.82 2.16 -4.25
N VAL A 86 -9.03 1.15 -5.08
CA VAL A 86 -9.44 -0.18 -4.62
C VAL A 86 -8.21 -0.87 -4.04
N VAL A 87 -8.31 -1.37 -2.82
CA VAL A 87 -7.24 -2.14 -2.17
C VAL A 87 -7.63 -3.60 -2.10
N LEU A 88 -6.76 -4.47 -2.61
CA LEU A 88 -6.82 -5.91 -2.38
C LEU A 88 -5.79 -6.28 -1.30
N LEU A 89 -6.27 -6.63 -0.12
CA LEU A 89 -5.43 -7.12 0.97
C LEU A 89 -5.45 -8.65 0.96
N ILE A 90 -4.27 -9.26 0.85
CA ILE A 90 -4.08 -10.71 0.92
C ILE A 90 -3.37 -11.01 2.23
N SER A 91 -4.04 -11.75 3.11
CA SER A 91 -3.47 -12.21 4.37
C SER A 91 -4.02 -13.56 4.81
N ASP A 92 -3.21 -14.31 5.54
CA ASP A 92 -3.54 -15.56 6.24
C ASP A 92 -4.08 -15.33 7.66
N ASP A 93 -4.07 -14.08 8.14
CA ASP A 93 -4.46 -13.71 9.50
C ASP A 93 -5.76 -12.90 9.50
N GLU A 94 -6.85 -13.53 9.93
CA GLU A 94 -8.18 -12.95 10.04
C GLU A 94 -8.20 -11.67 10.89
N TYR A 95 -7.34 -11.56 11.92
CA TYR A 95 -7.28 -10.36 12.75
C TYR A 95 -6.81 -9.14 11.96
N ARG A 96 -5.89 -9.32 11.00
CA ARG A 96 -5.40 -8.24 10.13
C ARG A 96 -6.46 -7.80 9.14
N LEU A 97 -7.17 -8.77 8.55
CA LEU A 97 -8.27 -8.51 7.62
C LEU A 97 -9.36 -7.69 8.31
N ALA A 98 -9.81 -8.11 9.49
CA ALA A 98 -10.85 -7.43 10.26
C ALA A 98 -10.53 -5.97 10.61
N LEU A 99 -9.25 -5.59 10.72
CA LEU A 99 -8.86 -4.21 11.02
C LEU A 99 -8.97 -3.27 9.80
N ALA A 100 -8.69 -3.77 8.60
CA ALA A 100 -8.49 -2.93 7.41
C ALA A 100 -9.53 -3.15 6.31
N ALA A 101 -10.09 -4.35 6.18
CA ALA A 101 -10.98 -4.73 5.09
C ALA A 101 -12.40 -4.21 5.31
N ASP A 102 -13.05 -3.80 4.23
CA ASP A 102 -14.48 -3.48 4.20
C ASP A 102 -15.34 -4.68 3.77
N ALA A 103 -14.73 -5.64 3.07
CA ALA A 103 -15.32 -6.92 2.67
C ALA A 103 -14.23 -7.99 2.60
N GLU A 104 -14.59 -9.24 2.93
CA GLU A 104 -13.67 -10.38 2.97
C GLU A 104 -14.10 -11.46 1.96
N LEU A 105 -13.12 -12.05 1.27
CA LEU A 105 -13.31 -13.18 0.36
C LEU A 105 -12.37 -14.31 0.78
N THR A 106 -12.93 -15.41 1.28
CA THR A 106 -12.16 -16.61 1.64
C THR A 106 -11.99 -17.50 0.41
N LEU A 107 -10.74 -17.83 0.07
CA LEU A 107 -10.45 -18.79 -0.99
C LEU A 107 -10.51 -20.21 -0.40
N CYS A 108 -11.41 -21.03 -0.91
CA CYS A 108 -11.44 -22.47 -0.62
C CYS A 108 -10.61 -23.22 -1.66
N ALA A 109 -9.97 -24.32 -1.26
CA ALA A 109 -9.38 -25.24 -2.21
C ALA A 109 -10.46 -25.73 -3.20
N LEU A 110 -10.11 -25.82 -4.47
CA LEU A 110 -10.91 -26.54 -5.45
C LEU A 110 -10.58 -28.02 -5.29
N ASP A 111 -11.59 -28.82 -4.94
CA ASP A 111 -11.49 -30.28 -4.79
C ASP A 111 -11.02 -31.00 -6.07
#